data_AF-D0W6U1-F1
#
_entry.id   AF-D0W6U1-F1
#
_cell.length_a   1.000
_cell.length_b   1.000
_cell.length_c   1.000
_cell.angle_alpha   90.00
_cell.angle_beta   90.00
_cell.angle_gamma   90.00
#
_symmetry.space_group_name_H-M   'P 1'
#
loop_
_entity.id
_entity.type
_entity.pdbx_description
1 polymer ?
#
loop_
_entity_poly.entity_id
_entity_poly.type
_entity_poly.pdbx_seq_one_letter_code
_entity_poly.pdbx_strand_id
1 'polypeptide(L)' 'MWGIENPWFVFNYIYQRDMEKSFNFMAIINEDKWNSFNNTDKLLAIQDSKLAISDIKIKNPNNPARLRNAKLITYYL' A
#
# COMPACT_ATOMS: atom_id res chain seq x y z
N MET A 1 -22.12 -2.80 10.55
CA MET A 1 -21.87 -4.22 10.18
C MET A 1 -20.51 -4.26 9.50
N TRP A 2 -19.54 -5.03 10.01
CA TRP A 2 -18.22 -5.16 9.35
C TRP A 2 -18.40 -6.07 8.13
N GLY A 3 -18.69 -5.48 6.98
CA GLY A 3 -18.65 -6.21 5.71
C GLY A 3 -17.19 -6.50 5.37
N ILE A 4 -16.86 -7.76 5.05
CA ILE A 4 -15.59 -8.08 4.40
C ILE A 4 -15.74 -7.66 2.94
N GLU A 5 -15.51 -6.39 2.68
CA GLU A 5 -15.45 -5.87 1.32
C GLU A 5 -14.14 -6.30 0.67
N ASN A 6 -14.18 -6.48 -0.65
CA ASN A 6 -12.99 -6.84 -1.41
C ASN A 6 -11.93 -5.72 -1.26
N PRO A 7 -10.67 -6.03 -0.91
CA PRO A 7 -9.61 -5.03 -0.79
C PRO A 7 -9.45 -4.13 -2.02
N TRP A 8 -9.69 -4.66 -3.23
CA TRP A 8 -9.65 -3.88 -4.46
C TRP A 8 -10.71 -2.78 -4.52
N PHE A 9 -11.89 -3.03 -3.92
CA PHE A 9 -12.93 -2.03 -3.82
C PHE A 9 -12.61 -1.03 -2.69
N VAL A 10 -12.24 -1.54 -1.51
CA VAL A 10 -11.93 -0.72 -0.33
C VAL A 10 -10.80 0.27 -0.62
N PHE A 11 -9.74 -0.15 -1.33
CA PHE A 11 -8.56 0.68 -1.59
C PHE A 11 -8.49 1.21 -3.04
N ASN A 12 -9.60 1.25 -3.77
CA ASN A 12 -9.64 1.76 -5.16
C ASN A 12 -9.21 3.24 -5.29
N TYR A 13 -9.31 4.00 -4.20
CA TYR A 13 -8.92 5.41 -4.10
C TYR A 13 -7.42 5.59 -3.84
N ILE A 14 -6.71 4.49 -3.52
CA ILE A 14 -5.27 4.47 -3.31
C ILE A 14 -4.56 3.92 -4.54
N TYR A 15 -5.05 2.82 -5.09
CA TYR A 15 -4.35 2.09 -6.15
C TYR A 15 -5.32 1.42 -7.11
N GLN A 16 -4.99 1.50 -8.40
CA GLN A 16 -5.62 0.76 -9.48
C GLN A 16 -4.56 -0.01 -10.25
N ARG A 17 -4.89 -1.22 -10.69
CA ARG A 17 -3.97 -2.04 -11.48
C ARG A 17 -3.74 -1.39 -12.84
N ASP A 18 -2.50 -1.40 -13.27
CA ASP A 18 -2.14 -1.05 -14.64
C ASP A 18 -2.34 -2.28 -15.53
N MET A 19 -3.33 -2.21 -16.41
CA MET A 19 -3.71 -3.33 -17.28
C MET A 19 -2.76 -3.53 -18.46
N GLU A 20 -1.84 -2.59 -18.70
CA GLU A 20 -0.79 -2.72 -19.72
C GLU A 20 0.41 -3.52 -19.21
N LYS A 21 0.53 -3.71 -17.89
CA LYS A 21 1.63 -4.47 -17.27
C LYS A 21 1.30 -5.95 -17.21
N SER A 22 2.30 -6.77 -17.51
CA SER A 22 2.22 -8.23 -17.41
C SER A 22 2.12 -8.69 -15.94
N PHE A 23 2.62 -7.86 -15.02
CA PHE A 23 2.55 -8.10 -13.59
C PHE A 23 2.32 -6.80 -12.82
N ASN A 24 1.48 -6.89 -11.79
CA ASN A 24 1.21 -5.83 -10.84
C ASN A 24 1.36 -6.39 -9.42
N PHE A 25 2.23 -5.77 -8.63
CA PHE A 25 2.31 -5.99 -7.19
C PHE A 25 1.96 -4.70 -6.47
N MET A 26 1.14 -4.82 -5.42
CA MET A 26 0.80 -3.73 -4.52
C MET A 26 0.71 -4.24 -3.09
N ALA A 27 1.29 -3.49 -2.16
CA ALA A 27 1.11 -3.68 -0.72
C ALA A 27 0.87 -2.34 -0.02
N ILE A 28 -0.09 -2.32 0.91
CA ILE A 28 -0.37 -1.18 1.79
C ILE A 28 -0.04 -1.60 3.22
N ILE A 29 0.86 -0.86 3.87
CA ILE A 29 1.31 -1.15 5.23
C ILE A 29 1.09 0.09 6.07
N ASN A 30 0.27 -0.02 7.12
CA ASN A 30 0.09 1.08 8.07
C ASN A 30 1.44 1.49 8.70
N GLU A 31 1.64 2.79 8.94
CA GLU A 31 2.89 3.32 9.47
C GLU A 31 3.32 2.66 10.80
N ASP A 32 2.39 2.39 11.72
CA ASP A 32 2.68 1.70 12.99
C ASP A 32 3.28 0.31 12.73
N LYS A 33 2.73 -0.41 11.74
CA LYS A 33 3.20 -1.74 11.38
C LYS A 33 4.52 -1.68 10.62
N TRP A 34 4.65 -0.72 9.72
CA TRP A 34 5.91 -0.47 8.99
C TRP A 34 7.07 -0.24 9.96
N ASN A 35 6.87 0.63 10.95
CA ASN A 35 7.88 0.95 11.97
C ASN A 35 8.18 -0.23 12.91
N SER A 36 7.34 -1.26 12.94
CA SER A 36 7.59 -2.49 13.71
C SER A 36 8.55 -3.47 13.02
N PHE A 37 8.83 -3.27 11.73
CA PHE A 37 9.70 -4.15 10.96
C PHE A 37 11.17 -3.76 11.12
N ASN A 38 12.05 -4.75 11.32
CA ASN A 38 13.49 -4.55 11.49
C ASN A 38 14.29 -4.62 10.17
N ASN A 39 13.61 -4.80 9.05
CA ASN A 39 14.20 -5.09 7.75
C ASN A 39 13.75 -4.12 6.65
N THR A 40 13.09 -3.01 6.99
CA THR A 40 12.66 -1.98 6.02
C THR A 40 13.83 -1.43 5.22
N ASP A 41 15.01 -1.31 5.84
CA ASP A 41 16.22 -0.80 5.19
C ASP A 41 16.65 -1.69 4.02
N LYS A 42 16.42 -3.02 4.12
CA LYS A 42 16.72 -3.94 3.01
C LYS A 42 15.86 -3.67 1.79
N LEU A 43 14.59 -3.29 2.00
CA LEU A 43 13.67 -2.92 0.93
C LEU A 43 14.03 -1.55 0.35
N LEU A 44 14.36 -0.58 1.19
CA LEU A 44 14.76 0.77 0.77
C LEU A 44 16.10 0.78 0.01
N ALA A 45 16.98 -0.18 0.26
CA ALA A 45 18.25 -0.34 -0.45
C ALA A 45 18.11 -0.93 -1.86
N ILE A 46 16.94 -1.46 -2.23
CA ILE A 46 16.71 -2.01 -3.58
C ILE A 46 16.65 -0.87 -4.59
N GLN A 47 17.61 -0.84 -5.52
CA GLN A 47 17.62 0.10 -6.64
C GLN A 47 17.04 -0.60 -7.87
N ASP A 48 15.73 -0.47 -8.06
CA ASP A 48 15.04 -0.91 -9.27
C ASP A 48 14.01 0.16 -9.68
N SER A 49 14.08 0.62 -10.93
CA SER A 49 13.13 1.61 -11.48
C SER A 49 11.67 1.12 -11.48
N LYS A 50 11.45 -0.20 -11.37
CA LYS A 50 10.13 -0.83 -11.33
C LYS A 50 9.53 -0.84 -9.93
N LEU A 51 10.34 -0.68 -8.89
CA LEU A 51 9.92 -0.59 -7.50
C LEU A 51 9.65 0.87 -7.14
N ALA A 52 8.47 1.14 -6.59
CA ALA A 52 8.15 2.43 -6.00
C ALA A 52 7.59 2.25 -4.59
N ILE A 53 8.03 3.13 -3.68
CA ILE A 53 7.55 3.20 -2.30
C ILE A 53 7.14 4.64 -2.05
N SER A 54 5.89 4.86 -1.66
CA SER A 54 5.34 6.18 -1.43
C SER A 54 4.58 6.27 -0.11
N ASP A 55 4.58 7.46 0.46
CA ASP A 55 3.77 7.80 1.62
C ASP A 55 2.35 8.14 1.19
N ILE A 56 1.37 7.46 1.79
CA ILE A 56 -0.05 7.63 1.50
C ILE A 56 -0.87 7.78 2.79
N LYS A 57 -2.13 8.19 2.63
CA LYS A 57 -3.10 8.29 3.71
C LYS A 57 -4.32 7.42 3.42
N ILE A 58 -4.60 6.47 4.32
CA ILE A 58 -5.74 5.55 4.20
C ILE A 58 -6.83 5.88 5.23
N LYS A 59 -8.09 5.61 4.88
CA LYS A 59 -9.23 5.75 5.79
C LYS A 59 -9.09 4.80 6.97
N ASN A 60 -9.33 5.29 8.18
CA ASN A 60 -9.35 4.46 9.38
C ASN A 60 -10.64 3.61 9.38
N PRO A 61 -10.55 2.27 9.51
CA PRO A 61 -11.72 1.39 9.50
C PRO A 61 -12.71 1.72 10.64
N ASN A 62 -12.23 2.24 11.77
CA ASN A 62 -13.09 2.62 12.89
C ASN A 62 -13.76 4.00 12.70
N ASN A 63 -13.19 4.87 11.87
CA ASN A 63 -13.75 6.19 11.56
C ASN A 63 -13.19 6.70 10.22
N PRO A 64 -13.91 6.54 9.10
CA PRO A 64 -13.44 6.90 7.77
C PRO A 64 -13.12 8.39 7.57
N ALA A 65 -13.64 9.29 8.41
CA ALA A 65 -13.30 10.72 8.38
C ALA A 65 -11.88 10.99 8.88
N ARG A 66 -11.27 10.03 9.60
CA ARG A 66 -9.88 10.08 10.03
C ARG A 66 -9.02 9.32 9.04
N LEU A 67 -7.93 9.94 8.62
CA LEU A 67 -6.90 9.31 7.81
C LEU A 67 -5.76 8.80 8.71
N ARG A 68 -5.12 7.71 8.27
CA ARG A 68 -3.91 7.15 8.88
C ARG A 68 -2.81 7.11 7.85
N ASN A 69 -1.59 7.40 8.26
CA ASN A 69 -0.42 7.25 7.41
C ASN A 69 -0.16 5.77 7.13
N ALA A 70 0.29 5.50 5.91
CA ALA A 70 0.67 4.18 5.45
C ALA A 70 1.73 4.31 4.35
N LYS A 71 2.47 3.23 4.11
CA LYS A 71 3.33 3.06 2.95
C LYS A 71 2.57 2.30 1.87
N LEU A 72 2.64 2.80 0.64
CA LEU A 72 2.25 2.07 -0.57
C LEU A 72 3.52 1.58 -1.26
N ILE A 73 3.59 0.28 -1.50
CA ILE A 73 4.70 -0.37 -2.19
C ILE A 73 4.14 -0.95 -3.47
N THR A 74 4.73 -0.63 -4.61
CA THR A 74 4.31 -1.14 -5.91
C THR A 74 5.49 -1.68 -6.71
N TYR A 75 5.26 -2.73 -7.48
CA TYR A 75 6.24 -3.26 -8.42
C TYR A 75 5.54 -3.76 -9.69
N TYR A 76 6.11 -3.46 -10.86
CA TYR A 76 5.50 -3.77 -12.16
C TYR A 76 6.48 -4.50 -13.09
N LEU A 77 5.99 -5.43 -13.91
CA LEU A 77 6.73 -6.03 -15.04
C LEU A 77 6.07 -5.71 -16.37
#